data_AF-A0A7K0SQE0-F1
#
_entry.id   AF-A0A7K0SQE0-F1
#
_cell.length_a   1.000
_cell.length_b   1.000
_cell.length_c   1.000
_cell.angle_alpha   90.00
_cell.angle_beta   90.00
_cell.angle_gamma   90.00
#
_symmetry.space_group_name_H-M   'P 1'
#
loop_
_entity.id
_entity.type
_entity.pdbx_description
1 polymer ?
#
loop_
_entity_poly.entity_id
_entity_poly.type
_entity_poly.pdbx_seq_one_letter_code
_entity_poly.pdbx_strand_id
1 'polypeptide(L)'
;MVAFFRGKLAFTLKVILLSIISALLILLALSAFGQKQYVIGIFLILVVFGANFAYLTKISIPLKFFYPGLIFLLGFVVAPIVFTLTMSTYNYKTGNYIGKTEAITQIQKLAIEPDASGSTFDIIVGKYNGTESAILASDTVKKQYFIATYKERFDLNAADLKLNQYQVATQAPNFTALADSELAGADKLLSTSRFFYTSEYFVALEGFDVGALYRQKLNFLSERDAFQNISTGAIYEDNGKGNYANLDLPTEILEPGWRAPIWFENYSKLLLDPKVREPLIRVFIWTIVFAVSSVLTSFAF
;
A
#
# COMPACT_ATOMS: atom_id res chain seq x y z
N MET A 1 -26.27 14.04 49.21
CA MET A 1 -25.41 13.16 48.38
C MET A 1 -24.19 13.85 47.75
N VAL A 2 -24.15 15.20 47.63
CA VAL A 2 -23.01 15.94 47.03
C VAL A 2 -21.81 16.15 47.98
N ALA A 3 -22.00 15.99 49.29
CA ALA A 3 -20.94 16.21 50.29
C ALA A 3 -19.93 15.06 50.43
N PHE A 4 -20.19 13.89 49.83
CA PHE A 4 -19.31 12.72 49.93
C PHE A 4 -18.03 12.86 49.08
N PHE A 5 -18.05 13.72 48.05
CA PHE A 5 -16.95 13.93 47.10
C PHE A 5 -16.18 15.25 47.34
N ARG A 6 -15.81 15.56 48.59
CA ARG A 6 -14.91 16.68 48.89
C ARG A 6 -13.74 16.23 49.76
N GLY A 7 -12.54 16.74 49.49
CA GLY A 7 -11.33 16.44 50.26
C GLY A 7 -10.42 15.37 49.62
N LYS A 8 -9.71 14.60 50.46
CA LYS A 8 -8.64 13.67 50.03
C LYS A 8 -9.16 12.55 49.10
N LEU A 9 -10.36 12.02 49.34
CA LEU A 9 -10.95 10.96 48.51
C LEU A 9 -11.17 11.38 47.05
N ALA A 10 -11.73 12.58 46.82
CA ALA A 10 -11.94 13.10 45.47
C ALA A 10 -10.62 13.35 44.73
N PHE A 11 -9.58 13.78 45.46
CA PHE A 11 -8.24 13.93 44.90
C PHE A 11 -7.63 12.58 44.53
N THR A 12 -7.72 11.58 45.40
CA THR A 12 -7.22 10.22 45.12
C THR A 12 -7.92 9.61 43.91
N LEU A 13 -9.26 9.69 43.84
CA LEU A 13 -10.03 9.17 42.72
C LEU A 13 -9.63 9.84 41.40
N LYS A 14 -9.45 11.16 41.40
CA LYS A 14 -8.98 11.92 40.25
C LYS A 14 -7.60 11.48 39.79
N VAL A 15 -6.66 11.29 40.72
CA VAL A 15 -5.31 10.80 40.40
C VAL A 15 -5.38 9.40 39.82
N ILE A 16 -6.15 8.49 40.42
CA ILE A 16 -6.33 7.12 39.91
C ILE A 16 -6.86 7.15 38.47
N LEU A 17 -7.94 7.89 38.23
CA LEU A 17 -8.55 7.98 36.90
C LEU A 17 -7.58 8.57 35.87
N LEU A 18 -6.89 9.66 36.22
CA LEU A 18 -5.93 10.31 35.34
C LEU A 18 -4.71 9.42 35.06
N SER A 19 -4.24 8.66 36.05
CA SER A 19 -3.16 7.68 35.89
C SER A 19 -3.57 6.53 34.97
N ILE A 20 -4.80 6.01 35.09
CA ILE A 20 -5.32 4.96 34.21
C ILE A 20 -5.39 5.48 32.76
N ILE A 21 -5.95 6.67 32.56
CA ILE A 21 -6.03 7.30 31.22
C ILE A 21 -4.63 7.54 30.66
N SER A 22 -3.71 8.06 31.47
CA SER A 22 -2.33 8.32 31.05
C SER A 22 -1.61 7.02 30.68
N ALA A 23 -1.78 5.96 31.48
CA ALA A 23 -1.19 4.65 31.19
C ALA A 23 -1.70 4.07 29.87
N LEU A 24 -3.01 4.18 29.61
CA LEU A 24 -3.60 3.75 28.35
C LEU A 24 -3.02 4.54 27.17
N LEU A 25 -2.97 5.88 27.27
CA LEU A 25 -2.45 6.73 26.20
C LEU A 25 -0.95 6.51 25.95
N ILE A 26 -0.16 6.24 26.99
CA ILE A 26 1.26 5.89 26.87
C ILE A 26 1.41 4.54 26.16
N LEU A 27 0.60 3.54 26.50
CA LEU A 27 0.59 2.24 25.82
C LEU A 27 0.29 2.42 24.32
N LEU A 28 -0.73 3.21 23.99
CA LEU A 28 -1.06 3.54 22.60
C LEU A 28 0.08 4.29 21.90
N ALA A 29 0.75 5.22 22.59
CA ALA A 29 1.91 5.91 22.04
C ALA A 29 3.05 4.94 21.72
N LEU A 30 3.39 4.03 22.65
CA LEU A 30 4.41 3.01 22.43
C LEU A 30 4.07 2.08 21.25
N SER A 31 2.79 1.69 21.12
CA SER A 31 2.31 0.94 19.96
C SER A 31 2.51 1.71 18.65
N ALA A 32 2.19 3.01 18.63
CA ALA A 32 2.40 3.87 17.46
C ALA A 32 3.89 3.99 17.09
N PHE A 33 4.78 4.14 18.08
CA PHE A 33 6.23 4.12 17.84
C PHE A 33 6.70 2.78 17.27
N GLY A 34 6.19 1.66 17.80
CA GLY A 34 6.49 0.31 17.29
C GLY A 34 6.08 0.11 15.83
N GLN A 35 5.00 0.76 15.40
CA GLN A 35 4.51 0.74 14.01
C GLN A 35 5.14 1.85 13.13
N LYS A 36 6.17 2.55 13.61
CA LYS A 36 6.83 3.69 12.93
C LYS A 36 5.88 4.89 12.64
N GLN A 37 4.76 4.98 13.36
CA GLN A 37 3.81 6.09 13.28
C GLN A 37 4.18 7.20 14.27
N TYR A 38 5.35 7.82 14.05
CA TYR A 38 5.94 8.79 14.98
C TYR A 38 5.05 10.00 15.28
N VAL A 39 4.32 10.51 14.28
CA VAL A 39 3.44 11.68 14.43
C VAL A 39 2.33 11.42 15.45
N ILE A 40 1.69 10.24 15.38
CA ILE A 40 0.63 9.84 16.30
C ILE A 40 1.21 9.61 17.70
N GLY A 41 2.37 8.95 17.79
CA GLY A 41 3.06 8.72 19.07
C GLY A 41 3.41 10.03 19.79
N ILE A 42 3.99 11.01 19.09
CA ILE A 42 4.32 12.33 19.64
C ILE A 42 3.04 13.07 20.07
N PHE A 43 1.98 13.04 19.25
CA PHE A 43 0.71 13.66 19.60
C PHE A 43 0.12 13.09 20.89
N LEU A 44 0.09 11.76 21.04
CA LEU A 44 -0.42 11.11 22.25
C LEU A 44 0.41 11.45 23.49
N ILE A 45 1.73 11.55 23.36
CA ILE A 45 2.60 12.01 24.46
C ILE A 45 2.25 13.45 24.86
N LEU A 46 2.07 14.36 23.90
CA LEU A 46 1.66 15.75 24.19
C LEU A 46 0.28 15.81 24.85
N VAL A 47 -0.63 14.92 24.48
CA VAL A 47 -1.93 14.76 25.16
C VAL A 47 -1.72 14.29 26.61
N VAL A 48 -0.88 13.31 26.87
CA VAL A 48 -0.61 12.87 28.25
C VAL A 48 -0.04 14.01 29.10
N PHE A 49 0.96 14.74 28.58
CA PHE A 49 1.53 15.90 29.28
C PHE A 49 0.48 17.00 29.50
N GLY A 50 -0.29 17.34 28.47
CA GLY A 50 -1.33 18.35 28.55
C GLY A 50 -2.43 17.99 29.56
N ALA A 51 -2.85 16.73 29.61
CA ALA A 51 -3.87 16.24 30.54
C ALA A 51 -3.37 16.30 31.98
N ASN A 52 -2.15 15.81 32.23
CA ASN A 52 -1.55 15.87 33.56
C ASN A 52 -1.34 17.32 34.02
N PHE A 53 -0.87 18.19 33.12
CA PHE A 53 -0.73 19.62 33.40
C PHE A 53 -2.08 20.28 33.68
N ALA A 54 -3.08 20.09 32.82
CA ALA A 54 -4.40 20.73 32.96
C ALA A 54 -5.13 20.27 34.22
N TYR A 55 -5.11 18.96 34.52
CA TYR A 55 -5.89 18.42 35.63
C TYR A 55 -5.14 18.44 36.96
N LEU A 56 -3.82 18.22 37.04
CA LEU A 56 -3.11 18.20 38.33
C LEU A 56 -2.72 19.59 38.82
N THR A 57 -2.48 20.55 37.93
CA THR A 57 -2.10 21.91 38.34
C THR A 57 -3.31 22.75 38.75
N LYS A 58 -3.04 23.78 39.56
CA LYS A 58 -4.00 24.82 39.94
C LYS A 58 -3.86 26.09 39.11
N ILE A 59 -2.94 26.12 38.14
CA ILE A 59 -2.54 27.33 37.41
C ILE A 59 -3.69 27.89 36.56
N SER A 60 -4.40 27.03 35.83
CA SER A 60 -5.54 27.45 35.01
C SER A 60 -6.74 26.53 35.23
N ILE A 61 -7.78 27.07 35.87
CA ILE A 61 -9.09 26.41 35.98
C ILE A 61 -9.79 26.34 34.61
N PRO A 62 -9.80 27.42 33.78
CA PRO A 62 -10.45 27.38 32.47
C PRO A 62 -9.92 26.26 31.56
N LEU A 63 -8.61 25.98 31.62
CA LEU A 63 -7.99 24.96 30.77
C LEU A 63 -8.65 23.59 30.93
N LYS A 64 -9.17 23.24 32.12
CA LYS A 64 -9.84 21.94 32.36
C LYS A 64 -11.09 21.77 31.51
N PHE A 65 -11.76 22.86 31.16
CA PHE A 65 -12.97 22.85 30.34
C PHE A 65 -12.64 22.87 28.84
N PHE A 66 -11.60 23.62 28.45
CA PHE A 66 -11.17 23.70 27.06
C PHE A 66 -10.36 22.49 26.60
N TYR A 67 -9.64 21.85 27.51
CA TYR A 67 -8.64 20.84 27.17
C TYR A 67 -9.18 19.67 26.34
N PRO A 68 -10.33 19.05 26.68
CA PRO A 68 -10.92 18.02 25.83
C PRO A 68 -11.20 18.53 24.41
N GLY A 69 -11.83 19.70 24.28
CA GLY A 69 -12.12 20.32 22.98
C GLY A 69 -10.88 20.67 22.18
N LEU A 70 -9.81 21.11 22.86
CA LEU A 70 -8.52 21.44 22.23
C LEU A 70 -7.85 20.19 21.64
N ILE A 71 -7.90 19.06 22.34
CA ILE A 71 -7.37 17.79 21.79
C ILE A 71 -8.12 17.42 20.51
N PHE A 72 -9.46 17.48 20.53
CA PHE A 72 -10.27 17.15 19.35
C PHE A 72 -10.03 18.13 18.21
N LEU A 73 -9.93 19.43 18.48
CA LEU A 73 -9.60 20.43 17.48
C LEU A 73 -8.22 20.18 16.86
N LEU A 74 -7.20 19.87 17.66
CA LEU A 74 -5.87 19.57 17.16
C LEU A 74 -5.85 18.28 16.32
N GLY A 75 -6.47 17.21 16.83
CA GLY A 75 -6.44 15.89 16.20
C GLY A 75 -7.31 15.78 14.95
N PHE A 76 -8.47 16.44 14.91
CA PHE A 76 -9.47 16.24 13.85
C PHE A 76 -9.67 17.46 12.95
N VAL A 77 -9.15 18.63 13.31
CA VAL A 77 -9.24 19.84 12.45
C VAL A 77 -7.86 20.28 12.01
N VAL A 78 -6.97 20.58 12.96
CA VAL A 78 -5.63 21.12 12.63
C VAL A 78 -4.76 20.08 11.94
N ALA A 79 -4.72 18.84 12.42
CA ALA A 79 -3.89 17.79 11.81
C ALA A 79 -4.28 17.50 10.34
N PRO A 80 -5.57 17.33 9.97
CA PRO A 80 -5.96 17.21 8.56
C PRO A 80 -5.61 18.44 7.70
N ILE A 81 -5.72 19.65 8.25
CA ILE A 81 -5.32 20.88 7.53
C ILE A 81 -3.81 20.86 7.24
N VAL A 82 -2.99 20.57 8.25
CA VAL A 82 -1.53 20.48 8.09
C VAL A 82 -1.12 19.36 7.13
N PHE A 83 -1.81 18.21 7.19
CA PHE A 83 -1.60 17.11 6.25
C PHE A 83 -1.92 17.55 4.81
N THR A 84 -3.06 18.21 4.60
CA THR A 84 -3.47 18.70 3.27
C THR A 84 -2.47 19.72 2.74
N LEU A 85 -2.04 20.67 3.58
CA LEU A 85 -1.04 21.67 3.22
C LEU A 85 0.30 21.01 2.87
N THR A 86 0.76 20.06 3.67
CA THR A 86 2.00 19.32 3.37
C THR A 86 1.86 18.55 2.07
N MET A 87 0.80 17.76 1.89
CA MET A 87 0.61 16.96 0.67
C MET A 87 0.43 17.82 -0.59
N SER A 88 -0.05 19.06 -0.46
CA SER A 88 -0.13 20.00 -1.58
C SER A 88 1.24 20.33 -2.19
N THR A 89 2.34 20.13 -1.45
CA THR A 89 3.71 20.33 -1.94
C THR A 89 4.32 19.06 -2.53
N TYR A 90 3.57 17.97 -2.62
CA TYR A 90 4.01 16.70 -3.20
C TYR A 90 3.27 16.42 -4.51
N ASN A 91 3.86 15.58 -5.35
CA ASN A 91 3.17 14.95 -6.46
C ASN A 91 2.29 13.82 -5.92
N TYR A 92 1.19 14.18 -5.25
CA TYR A 92 0.24 13.25 -4.67
C TYR A 92 -0.97 13.08 -5.61
N LYS A 93 -0.97 12.01 -6.39
CA LYS A 93 -2.02 11.69 -7.38
C LYS A 93 -2.14 10.17 -7.57
N THR A 94 -3.13 9.74 -8.34
CA THR A 94 -3.24 8.35 -8.82
C THR A 94 -1.92 7.94 -9.47
N GLY A 95 -1.38 6.79 -9.06
CA GLY A 95 -0.06 6.32 -9.47
C GLY A 95 1.12 6.83 -8.63
N ASN A 96 0.96 7.84 -7.77
CA ASN A 96 2.04 8.45 -6.96
C ASN A 96 1.63 8.68 -5.49
N TYR A 97 0.96 7.72 -4.86
CA TYR A 97 0.41 7.87 -3.50
C TYR A 97 1.17 7.06 -2.43
N ILE A 98 2.09 6.18 -2.84
CA ILE A 98 2.89 5.33 -1.96
C ILE A 98 4.29 5.92 -1.69
N GLY A 99 5.07 5.31 -0.81
CA GLY A 99 6.48 5.68 -0.60
C GLY A 99 7.40 5.03 -1.66
N LYS A 100 8.64 5.52 -1.74
CA LYS A 100 9.61 5.07 -2.75
C LYS A 100 9.99 3.60 -2.57
N THR A 101 10.18 3.14 -1.33
CA THR A 101 10.50 1.75 -1.02
C THR A 101 9.37 0.79 -1.41
N GLU A 102 8.12 1.18 -1.15
CA GLU A 102 6.95 0.41 -1.57
C GLU A 102 6.79 0.42 -3.08
N ALA A 103 7.05 1.55 -3.74
CA ALA A 103 7.03 1.66 -5.20
C ALA A 103 8.06 0.74 -5.86
N ILE A 104 9.32 0.72 -5.40
CA ILE A 104 10.37 -0.19 -5.89
C ILE A 104 9.90 -1.65 -5.78
N THR A 105 9.39 -2.03 -4.59
CA THR A 105 8.89 -3.39 -4.36
C THR A 105 7.74 -3.74 -5.30
N GLN A 106 6.82 -2.81 -5.54
CA GLN A 106 5.68 -3.04 -6.41
C GLN A 106 6.07 -3.10 -7.88
N ILE A 107 6.96 -2.23 -8.34
CA ILE A 107 7.53 -2.26 -9.69
C ILE A 107 8.21 -3.62 -9.92
N GLN A 108 9.05 -4.09 -9.01
CA GLN A 108 9.71 -5.40 -9.14
C GLN A 108 8.73 -6.57 -9.27
N LYS A 109 7.62 -6.52 -8.52
CA LYS A 109 6.56 -7.54 -8.58
C LYS A 109 5.83 -7.53 -9.91
N LEU A 110 5.50 -6.34 -10.42
CA LEU A 110 4.74 -6.13 -11.66
C LEU A 110 5.60 -6.21 -12.92
N ALA A 111 6.92 -6.09 -12.80
CA ALA A 111 7.88 -6.12 -13.90
C ALA A 111 8.11 -7.55 -14.42
N ILE A 112 7.03 -8.19 -14.83
CA ILE A 112 7.01 -9.50 -15.47
C ILE A 112 6.41 -9.34 -16.86
N GLU A 113 6.88 -10.13 -17.80
CA GLU A 113 6.32 -10.16 -19.16
C GLU A 113 6.16 -11.61 -19.62
N PRO A 114 5.10 -11.91 -20.39
CA PRO A 114 4.91 -13.25 -20.93
C PRO A 114 6.02 -13.57 -21.92
N ASP A 115 6.28 -14.86 -22.12
CA ASP A 115 7.16 -15.28 -23.22
C ASP A 115 6.57 -14.88 -24.58
N ALA A 116 7.43 -14.80 -25.60
CA ALA A 116 7.01 -14.37 -26.94
C ALA A 116 5.93 -15.27 -27.58
N SER A 117 5.79 -16.52 -27.11
CA SER A 117 4.76 -17.45 -27.60
C SER A 117 3.46 -17.36 -26.80
N GLY A 118 3.43 -16.65 -25.68
CA GLY A 118 2.28 -16.61 -24.76
C GLY A 118 1.94 -18.01 -24.22
N SER A 119 2.97 -18.77 -23.83
CA SER A 119 2.85 -20.15 -23.40
C SER A 119 2.04 -20.25 -22.10
N THR A 120 0.93 -20.99 -22.17
CA THR A 120 0.06 -21.31 -21.03
C THR A 120 0.04 -22.82 -20.80
N PHE A 121 -0.20 -23.20 -19.55
CA PHE A 121 -0.25 -24.59 -19.10
C PHE A 121 -1.54 -24.83 -18.31
N ASP A 122 -2.16 -25.98 -18.54
CA ASP A 122 -3.16 -26.52 -17.65
C ASP A 122 -2.45 -27.03 -16.40
N ILE A 123 -2.81 -26.52 -15.22
CA ILE A 123 -2.10 -26.81 -13.97
C ILE A 123 -3.01 -27.46 -12.93
N ILE A 124 -2.39 -28.23 -12.04
CA ILE A 124 -2.97 -28.66 -10.78
C ILE A 124 -2.02 -28.23 -9.68
N VAL A 125 -2.55 -27.50 -8.69
CA VAL A 125 -1.76 -27.08 -7.51
C VAL A 125 -1.75 -28.20 -6.48
N GLY A 126 -0.57 -28.51 -5.96
CA GLY A 126 -0.36 -29.64 -5.07
C GLY A 126 0.88 -29.53 -4.20
N LYS A 127 1.29 -30.67 -3.66
CA LYS A 127 2.54 -30.85 -2.95
C LYS A 127 3.39 -31.93 -3.61
N TYR A 128 4.67 -31.64 -3.77
CA TYR A 128 5.69 -32.60 -4.15
C TYR A 128 6.32 -33.23 -2.90
N ASN A 129 6.50 -34.55 -2.92
CA ASN A 129 6.99 -35.34 -1.77
C ASN A 129 6.25 -35.04 -0.45
N GLY A 130 4.95 -34.71 -0.54
CA GLY A 130 4.06 -34.44 0.60
C GLY A 130 4.32 -33.14 1.38
N THR A 131 5.38 -32.38 1.07
CA THR A 131 5.80 -31.23 1.89
C THR A 131 6.00 -29.94 1.10
N GLU A 132 6.57 -29.99 -0.10
CA GLU A 132 6.89 -28.81 -0.89
C GLU A 132 5.73 -28.41 -1.80
N SER A 133 5.31 -27.14 -1.81
CA SER A 133 4.30 -26.69 -2.77
C SER A 133 4.82 -26.79 -4.20
N ALA A 134 4.01 -27.37 -5.08
CA ALA A 134 4.37 -27.59 -6.46
C ALA A 134 3.13 -27.48 -7.36
N ILE A 135 3.38 -27.30 -8.65
CA ILE A 135 2.36 -27.46 -9.69
C ILE A 135 2.68 -28.68 -10.54
N LEU A 136 1.64 -29.39 -10.95
CA LEU A 136 1.68 -30.34 -12.06
C LEU A 136 1.15 -29.61 -13.28
N ALA A 137 2.02 -29.32 -14.25
CA ALA A 137 1.69 -28.56 -15.44
C ALA A 137 1.64 -29.46 -16.68
N SER A 138 0.67 -29.20 -17.55
CA SER A 138 0.43 -29.90 -18.81
C SER A 138 0.40 -28.90 -19.96
N ASP A 139 1.30 -29.07 -20.92
CA ASP A 139 1.24 -28.43 -22.24
C ASP A 139 0.55 -29.40 -23.20
N THR A 140 -0.75 -29.21 -23.40
CA THR A 140 -1.57 -30.08 -24.27
C THR A 140 -1.23 -29.95 -25.75
N VAL A 141 -0.62 -28.83 -26.16
CA VAL A 141 -0.20 -28.57 -27.54
C VAL A 141 1.10 -29.32 -27.86
N LYS A 142 2.11 -29.19 -27.01
CA LYS A 142 3.42 -29.84 -27.19
C LYS A 142 3.49 -31.24 -26.58
N LYS A 143 2.44 -31.65 -25.86
CA LYS A 143 2.36 -32.91 -25.10
C LYS A 143 3.51 -33.05 -24.10
N GLN A 144 3.82 -31.96 -23.40
CA GLN A 144 4.86 -31.91 -22.37
C GLN A 144 4.21 -31.82 -20.99
N TYR A 145 4.76 -32.56 -20.03
CA TYR A 145 4.26 -32.61 -18.67
C TYR A 145 5.43 -32.44 -17.71
N PHE A 146 5.22 -31.67 -16.64
CA PHE A 146 6.27 -31.46 -15.65
C PHE A 146 5.68 -31.13 -14.29
N ILE A 147 6.42 -31.45 -13.24
CA ILE A 147 6.22 -30.88 -11.91
C ILE A 147 7.19 -29.73 -11.74
N ALA A 148 6.70 -28.58 -11.30
CA ALA A 148 7.54 -27.45 -10.93
C ALA A 148 7.35 -27.09 -9.46
N THR A 149 8.45 -27.05 -8.71
CA THR A 149 8.52 -26.46 -7.38
C THR A 149 8.97 -25.00 -7.51
N TYR A 150 9.19 -24.31 -6.39
CA TYR A 150 9.77 -22.96 -6.43
C TYR A 150 11.23 -22.92 -6.90
N LYS A 151 11.92 -24.07 -6.89
CA LYS A 151 13.37 -24.15 -7.14
C LYS A 151 13.74 -24.95 -8.36
N GLU A 152 12.99 -26.01 -8.63
CA GLU A 152 13.36 -26.99 -9.65
C GLU A 152 12.14 -27.44 -10.45
N ARG A 153 12.42 -27.94 -11.66
CA ARG A 153 11.45 -28.53 -12.57
C ARG A 153 11.86 -29.97 -12.84
N PHE A 154 10.87 -30.87 -12.79
CA PHE A 154 11.01 -32.29 -13.10
C PHE A 154 10.12 -32.61 -14.29
N ASP A 155 10.74 -32.94 -15.42
CA ASP A 155 10.01 -33.38 -16.60
C ASP A 155 9.46 -34.80 -16.40
N LEU A 156 8.24 -35.03 -16.87
CA LEU A 156 7.51 -36.28 -16.70
C LEU A 156 7.16 -36.87 -18.05
N ASN A 157 7.22 -38.20 -18.13
CA ASN A 157 6.81 -38.91 -19.31
C ASN A 157 5.32 -39.23 -19.24
N ALA A 158 4.60 -39.11 -20.37
CA ALA A 158 3.17 -39.34 -20.42
C ALA A 158 2.76 -40.76 -19.97
N ALA A 159 3.65 -41.73 -20.09
CA ALA A 159 3.43 -43.12 -19.67
C ALA A 159 3.26 -43.28 -18.15
N ASP A 160 3.84 -42.37 -17.36
CA ASP A 160 3.82 -42.43 -15.90
C ASP A 160 2.67 -41.61 -15.29
N LEU A 161 1.82 -41.02 -16.13
CA LEU A 161 0.77 -40.08 -15.75
C LEU A 161 -0.62 -40.63 -16.02
N LYS A 162 -1.59 -40.21 -15.20
CA LYS A 162 -3.01 -40.35 -15.55
C LYS A 162 -3.51 -39.07 -16.19
N LEU A 163 -3.77 -39.13 -17.48
CA LEU A 163 -4.33 -38.02 -18.25
C LEU A 163 -5.85 -38.10 -18.30
N ASN A 164 -6.51 -36.95 -18.29
CA ASN A 164 -7.95 -36.85 -18.55
C ASN A 164 -8.25 -36.82 -20.07
N GLN A 165 -9.53 -36.68 -20.42
CA GLN A 165 -9.98 -36.62 -21.82
C GLN A 165 -9.42 -35.42 -22.63
N TYR A 166 -8.92 -34.40 -21.95
CA TYR A 166 -8.32 -33.21 -22.55
C TYR A 166 -6.79 -33.27 -22.57
N GLN A 167 -6.19 -34.43 -22.27
CA GLN A 167 -4.74 -34.61 -22.16
C GLN A 167 -4.09 -33.80 -21.03
N VAL A 168 -4.85 -33.44 -19.98
CA VAL A 168 -4.31 -32.80 -18.78
C VAL A 168 -3.94 -33.87 -17.75
N ALA A 169 -2.74 -33.79 -17.19
CA ALA A 169 -2.27 -34.70 -16.16
C ALA A 169 -2.98 -34.45 -14.83
N THR A 170 -3.63 -35.49 -14.30
CA THR A 170 -4.39 -35.44 -13.04
C THR A 170 -3.67 -36.10 -11.87
N GLN A 171 -2.79 -37.06 -12.16
CA GLN A 171 -1.96 -37.75 -11.18
C GLN A 171 -0.55 -37.94 -11.74
N ALA A 172 0.44 -37.74 -10.88
CA ALA A 172 1.85 -37.95 -11.18
C ALA A 172 2.54 -38.62 -9.97
N PRO A 173 3.64 -39.37 -10.19
CA PRO A 173 4.45 -39.91 -9.11
C PRO A 173 4.93 -38.78 -8.18
N ASN A 174 4.93 -39.03 -6.87
CA ASN A 174 5.40 -38.10 -5.84
C ASN A 174 4.66 -36.75 -5.76
N PHE A 175 3.52 -36.62 -6.44
CA PHE A 175 2.69 -35.43 -6.43
C PHE A 175 1.32 -35.72 -5.83
N THR A 176 0.91 -34.90 -4.87
CA THR A 176 -0.40 -34.96 -4.24
C THR A 176 -1.13 -33.65 -4.52
N ALA A 177 -2.23 -33.70 -5.27
CA ALA A 177 -3.07 -32.54 -5.53
C ALA A 177 -3.70 -32.01 -4.22
N LEU A 178 -3.83 -30.69 -4.10
CA LEU A 178 -4.57 -30.07 -3.00
C LEU A 178 -6.07 -30.30 -3.19
N ALA A 179 -6.80 -30.45 -2.08
CA ALA A 179 -8.26 -30.50 -2.12
C ALA A 179 -8.87 -29.11 -2.35
N ASP A 180 -10.07 -29.04 -2.93
CA ASP A 180 -10.77 -27.78 -3.21
C ASP A 180 -10.95 -26.90 -1.96
N SER A 181 -11.18 -27.52 -0.79
CA SER A 181 -11.27 -26.82 0.49
C SER A 181 -9.95 -26.17 0.93
N GLU A 182 -8.81 -26.70 0.49
CA GLU A 182 -7.49 -26.15 0.77
C GLU A 182 -7.13 -25.04 -0.23
N LEU A 183 -7.62 -25.14 -1.48
CA LEU A 183 -7.44 -24.12 -2.52
C LEU A 183 -8.26 -22.85 -2.22
N ALA A 184 -9.46 -22.99 -1.64
CA ALA A 184 -10.30 -21.84 -1.29
C ALA A 184 -9.67 -20.89 -0.25
N GLY A 185 -8.64 -21.32 0.50
CA GLY A 185 -7.85 -20.48 1.41
C GLY A 185 -6.47 -20.09 0.87
N ALA A 186 -6.17 -20.44 -0.38
CA ALA A 186 -4.84 -20.36 -0.98
C ALA A 186 -4.61 -19.06 -1.80
N ASP A 187 -5.34 -17.98 -1.55
CA ASP A 187 -5.21 -16.71 -2.31
C ASP A 187 -3.78 -16.18 -2.41
N LYS A 188 -2.98 -16.43 -1.36
CA LYS A 188 -1.56 -16.05 -1.33
C LYS A 188 -0.71 -16.85 -2.33
N LEU A 189 -1.05 -18.12 -2.59
CA LEU A 189 -0.40 -18.94 -3.60
C LEU A 189 -0.67 -18.36 -5.00
N LEU A 190 -1.92 -18.02 -5.32
CA LEU A 190 -2.26 -17.41 -6.61
C LEU A 190 -1.52 -16.10 -6.86
N SER A 191 -1.42 -15.25 -5.83
CA SER A 191 -0.95 -13.86 -6.01
C SER A 191 0.57 -13.70 -6.02
N THR A 192 1.34 -14.69 -5.52
CA THR A 192 2.78 -14.53 -5.27
C THR A 192 3.66 -15.70 -5.68
N SER A 193 3.08 -16.84 -6.03
CA SER A 193 3.87 -18.03 -6.39
C SER A 193 4.51 -17.88 -7.77
N ARG A 194 5.82 -18.10 -7.82
CA ARG A 194 6.63 -18.17 -9.05
C ARG A 194 7.27 -19.55 -9.09
N PHE A 195 6.69 -20.47 -9.85
CA PHE A 195 7.21 -21.84 -9.97
C PHE A 195 8.31 -21.89 -11.03
N PHE A 196 9.39 -22.61 -10.75
CA PHE A 196 10.56 -22.64 -11.63
C PHE A 196 10.23 -23.31 -12.97
N TYR A 197 10.67 -22.71 -14.09
CA TYR A 197 10.61 -23.34 -15.41
C TYR A 197 12.00 -23.48 -16.02
N THR A 198 12.76 -22.40 -16.07
CA THR A 198 14.17 -22.35 -16.48
C THR A 198 14.89 -21.25 -15.67
N SER A 199 16.19 -21.00 -15.93
CA SER A 199 16.91 -19.90 -15.28
C SER A 199 16.31 -18.51 -15.52
N GLU A 200 15.63 -18.31 -16.65
CA GLU A 200 15.05 -17.01 -17.04
C GLU A 200 13.53 -16.94 -16.83
N TYR A 201 12.85 -18.08 -16.92
CA TYR A 201 11.40 -18.15 -16.92
C TYR A 201 10.85 -18.89 -15.69
N PHE A 202 9.68 -18.46 -15.25
CA PHE A 202 8.90 -19.08 -14.20
C PHE A 202 7.43 -19.15 -14.62
N VAL A 203 6.70 -20.11 -14.08
CA VAL A 203 5.24 -20.20 -14.25
C VAL A 203 4.59 -19.42 -13.11
N ALA A 204 3.78 -18.42 -13.48
CA ALA A 204 2.89 -17.73 -12.55
C ALA A 204 1.47 -18.26 -12.71
N LEU A 205 0.70 -18.27 -11.63
CA LEU A 205 -0.69 -18.73 -11.65
C LEU A 205 -1.60 -17.58 -12.07
N GLU A 206 -2.45 -17.81 -13.08
CA GLU A 206 -3.54 -16.90 -13.46
C GLU A 206 -4.89 -17.38 -12.90
N GLY A 207 -4.94 -18.64 -12.46
CA GLY A 207 -6.02 -19.29 -11.76
C GLY A 207 -5.49 -20.54 -11.05
N PHE A 208 -6.38 -21.36 -10.49
CA PHE A 208 -5.98 -22.64 -9.90
C PHE A 208 -5.76 -23.75 -10.94
N ASP A 209 -6.26 -23.53 -12.16
CA ASP A 209 -6.26 -24.43 -13.31
C ASP A 209 -5.39 -23.92 -14.47
N VAL A 210 -5.03 -22.63 -14.48
CA VAL A 210 -4.21 -22.03 -15.54
C VAL A 210 -2.95 -21.38 -14.97
N GLY A 211 -1.81 -21.77 -15.52
CA GLY A 211 -0.52 -21.11 -15.32
C GLY A 211 0.02 -20.56 -16.62
N ALA A 212 0.70 -19.41 -16.59
CA ALA A 212 1.32 -18.80 -17.75
C ALA A 212 2.82 -18.60 -17.52
N LEU A 213 3.59 -18.68 -18.60
CA LEU A 213 5.03 -18.55 -18.57
C LEU A 213 5.43 -17.08 -18.60
N TYR A 214 6.15 -16.64 -17.56
CA TYR A 214 6.63 -15.28 -17.42
C TYR A 214 8.14 -15.25 -17.25
N ARG A 215 8.74 -14.14 -17.61
CA ARG A 215 10.11 -13.77 -17.22
C ARG A 215 10.13 -12.43 -16.52
N GLN A 216 11.17 -12.20 -15.73
CA GLN A 216 11.40 -10.89 -15.14
C GLN A 216 11.81 -9.91 -16.25
N LYS A 217 11.13 -8.77 -16.35
CA LYS A 217 11.40 -7.71 -17.34
C LYS A 217 12.42 -6.71 -16.84
N LEU A 218 12.33 -6.34 -15.56
CA LEU A 218 13.19 -5.33 -14.94
C LEU A 218 14.00 -5.90 -13.78
N ASN A 219 15.27 -5.51 -13.72
CA ASN A 219 16.15 -5.73 -12.58
C ASN A 219 16.38 -4.41 -11.84
N PHE A 220 16.42 -4.43 -10.51
CA PHE A 220 16.71 -3.25 -9.72
C PHE A 220 18.18 -3.20 -9.34
N LEU A 221 18.84 -2.09 -9.65
CA LEU A 221 20.26 -1.84 -9.38
C LEU A 221 20.37 -0.99 -8.11
N SER A 222 20.48 -1.64 -6.95
CA SER A 222 20.52 -0.97 -5.64
C SER A 222 21.65 0.05 -5.48
N GLU A 223 22.78 -0.14 -6.17
CA GLU A 223 23.93 0.79 -6.11
C GLU A 223 23.66 2.14 -6.78
N ARG A 224 22.78 2.14 -7.79
CA ARG A 224 22.44 3.33 -8.59
C ARG A 224 21.04 3.85 -8.32
N ASP A 225 20.25 3.12 -7.51
CA ASP A 225 18.83 3.39 -7.30
C ASP A 225 18.09 3.54 -8.65
N ALA A 226 18.23 2.52 -9.51
CA ALA A 226 17.75 2.53 -10.88
C ALA A 226 17.19 1.17 -11.29
N PHE A 227 16.28 1.16 -12.27
CA PHE A 227 15.82 -0.06 -12.90
C PHE A 227 16.51 -0.26 -14.25
N GLN A 228 16.90 -1.50 -14.55
CA GLN A 228 17.41 -1.88 -15.85
C GLN A 228 16.45 -2.86 -16.50
N ASN A 229 16.06 -2.60 -17.74
CA ASN A 229 15.36 -3.57 -18.56
C ASN A 229 16.33 -4.66 -19.02
N ILE A 230 15.99 -5.92 -18.73
CA ILE A 230 16.85 -7.07 -18.97
C ILE A 230 16.99 -7.34 -20.48
N SER A 231 15.95 -7.08 -21.26
CA SER A 231 15.95 -7.34 -22.71
C SER A 231 16.58 -6.21 -23.52
N THR A 232 16.29 -4.96 -23.18
CA THR A 232 16.74 -3.80 -23.97
C THR A 232 17.98 -3.13 -23.41
N GLY A 233 18.34 -3.40 -22.14
CA GLY A 233 19.42 -2.70 -21.44
C GLY A 233 19.07 -1.28 -21.00
N ALA A 234 17.88 -0.78 -21.32
CA ALA A 234 17.43 0.58 -20.98
C ALA A 234 17.43 0.80 -19.46
N ILE A 235 17.91 1.97 -19.04
CA ILE A 235 18.02 2.35 -17.63
C ILE A 235 16.93 3.37 -17.31
N TYR A 236 16.24 3.14 -16.20
CA TYR A 236 15.22 4.03 -15.66
C TYR A 236 15.70 4.57 -14.32
N GLU A 237 15.81 5.90 -14.22
CA GLU A 237 16.29 6.62 -13.04
C GLU A 237 15.22 7.56 -12.47
N ASP A 238 15.39 7.97 -11.22
CA ASP A 238 14.49 8.90 -10.54
C ASP A 238 14.40 10.22 -11.32
N ASN A 239 13.22 10.54 -11.84
CA ASN A 239 12.97 11.77 -12.60
C ASN A 239 12.83 13.03 -11.72
N GLY A 240 13.03 12.91 -10.41
CA GLY A 240 12.86 13.98 -9.42
C GLY A 240 11.40 14.35 -9.14
N LYS A 241 10.45 13.72 -9.84
CA LYS A 241 9.00 13.98 -9.75
C LYS A 241 8.20 12.78 -9.26
N GLY A 242 8.88 11.73 -8.79
CA GLY A 242 8.25 10.60 -8.13
C GLY A 242 8.02 9.40 -9.03
N ASN A 243 8.73 9.27 -10.15
CA ASN A 243 8.73 8.06 -10.97
C ASN A 243 10.15 7.74 -11.43
N TYR A 244 10.39 6.48 -11.75
CA TYR A 244 11.55 6.10 -12.56
C TYR A 244 11.21 6.38 -14.03
N ALA A 245 12.04 7.13 -14.72
CA ALA A 245 11.88 7.45 -16.14
C ALA A 245 13.09 6.96 -16.93
N ASN A 246 12.84 6.53 -18.17
CA ASN A 246 13.90 6.09 -19.07
C ASN A 246 14.86 7.25 -19.37
N LEU A 247 16.18 7.00 -19.30
CA LEU A 247 17.21 8.00 -19.57
C LEU A 247 17.17 8.52 -21.02
N ASP A 248 16.90 7.64 -21.98
CA ASP A 248 16.88 8.00 -23.41
C ASP A 248 15.54 8.61 -23.82
N LEU A 249 14.45 8.19 -23.17
CA LEU A 249 13.09 8.62 -23.47
C LEU A 249 12.32 8.99 -22.19
N PRO A 250 12.46 10.22 -21.66
CA PRO A 250 11.90 10.62 -20.36
C PRO A 250 10.37 10.55 -20.24
N THR A 251 9.65 10.41 -21.36
CA THR A 251 8.19 10.20 -21.36
C THR A 251 7.80 8.79 -20.95
N GLU A 252 8.71 7.82 -21.07
CA GLU A 252 8.51 6.45 -20.62
C GLU A 252 8.82 6.36 -19.13
N ILE A 253 7.80 6.10 -18.32
CA ILE A 253 7.91 6.03 -16.86
C ILE A 253 7.47 4.66 -16.35
N LEU A 254 8.06 4.24 -15.23
CA LEU A 254 7.64 3.07 -14.49
C LEU A 254 6.56 3.45 -13.47
N GLU A 255 5.53 2.62 -13.42
CA GLU A 255 4.42 2.72 -12.49
C GLU A 255 4.34 1.47 -11.59
N PRO A 256 3.94 1.62 -10.32
CA PRO A 256 3.56 2.88 -9.65
C PRO A 256 4.76 3.74 -9.27
N GLY A 257 4.56 5.05 -9.25
CA GLY A 257 5.47 6.02 -8.66
C GLY A 257 5.25 6.22 -7.16
N TRP A 258 5.98 7.18 -6.59
CA TRP A 258 5.92 7.56 -5.19
C TRP A 258 5.64 9.06 -5.01
N ARG A 259 5.32 9.40 -3.77
CA ARG A 259 5.13 10.78 -3.31
C ARG A 259 6.47 11.51 -3.28
N ALA A 260 6.79 12.24 -4.35
CA ALA A 260 7.95 13.12 -4.39
C ALA A 260 7.58 14.57 -4.09
N PRO A 261 8.43 15.33 -3.39
CA PRO A 261 8.21 16.75 -3.18
C PRO A 261 8.38 17.50 -4.50
N ILE A 262 7.35 18.25 -4.90
CA ILE A 262 7.36 19.17 -6.05
C ILE A 262 7.16 20.63 -5.63
N TRP A 263 7.18 20.88 -4.31
CA TRP A 263 7.15 22.20 -3.69
C TRP A 263 5.98 23.05 -4.19
N PHE A 264 6.27 24.12 -4.91
CA PHE A 264 5.27 25.08 -5.39
C PHE A 264 4.77 24.79 -6.82
N GLU A 265 5.17 23.69 -7.46
CA GLU A 265 4.75 23.37 -8.83
C GLU A 265 3.22 23.27 -8.98
N ASN A 266 2.52 22.73 -7.97
CA ASN A 266 1.06 22.66 -8.01
C ASN A 266 0.42 24.06 -8.00
N TYR A 267 0.99 24.98 -7.22
CA TYR A 267 0.50 26.35 -7.09
C TYR A 267 0.82 27.18 -8.33
N SER A 268 2.03 27.04 -8.89
CA SER A 268 2.41 27.78 -10.09
C SER A 268 1.56 27.35 -11.29
N LYS A 269 1.23 26.06 -11.43
CA LYS A 269 0.31 25.57 -12.47
C LYS A 269 -1.07 26.24 -12.43
N LEU A 270 -1.64 26.46 -11.24
CA LEU A 270 -2.94 27.16 -11.10
C LEU A 270 -2.92 28.59 -11.65
N LEU A 271 -1.77 29.27 -11.60
CA LEU A 271 -1.61 30.67 -12.01
C LEU A 271 -1.10 30.80 -13.45
N LEU A 272 -0.29 29.86 -13.90
CA LEU A 272 0.42 29.95 -15.18
C LEU A 272 -0.29 29.18 -16.30
N ASP A 273 -0.98 28.08 -16.01
CA ASP A 273 -1.68 27.28 -17.02
C ASP A 273 -3.05 27.90 -17.35
N PRO A 274 -3.26 28.43 -18.58
CA PRO A 274 -4.53 29.03 -18.96
C PRO A 274 -5.71 28.06 -18.87
N LYS A 275 -5.48 26.77 -19.14
CA LYS A 275 -6.53 25.73 -19.10
C LYS A 275 -7.12 25.54 -17.71
N VAL A 276 -6.32 25.79 -16.67
CA VAL A 276 -6.74 25.66 -15.27
C VAL A 276 -7.18 27.00 -14.70
N ARG A 277 -6.44 28.07 -15.01
CA ARG A 277 -6.70 29.41 -14.49
C ARG A 277 -8.05 29.99 -14.92
N GLU A 278 -8.42 29.83 -16.19
CA GLU A 278 -9.64 30.44 -16.72
C GLU A 278 -10.92 29.91 -16.04
N PRO A 279 -11.13 28.58 -15.93
CA PRO A 279 -12.23 28.04 -15.14
C PRO A 279 -12.15 28.45 -13.66
N LEU A 280 -10.95 28.45 -13.07
CA LEU A 280 -10.76 28.79 -11.66
C LEU A 280 -11.27 30.20 -11.33
N ILE A 281 -10.86 31.21 -12.10
CA ILE A 281 -11.28 32.61 -11.87
C ILE A 281 -12.79 32.75 -12.06
N ARG A 282 -13.36 32.11 -13.09
CA ARG A 282 -14.80 32.16 -13.35
C ARG A 282 -15.61 31.59 -12.19
N VAL A 283 -15.23 30.40 -11.72
CA VAL A 283 -15.89 29.72 -10.59
C VAL A 283 -15.69 30.51 -9.30
N PHE A 284 -14.50 31.07 -9.06
CA PHE A 284 -14.21 31.90 -7.89
C PHE A 284 -15.12 33.13 -7.81
N ILE A 285 -15.22 33.90 -8.90
CA ILE A 285 -16.12 35.08 -8.96
C ILE A 285 -17.56 34.66 -8.69
N TRP A 286 -18.03 33.61 -9.35
CA TRP A 286 -19.38 33.10 -9.13
C TRP A 286 -19.63 32.69 -7.68
N THR A 287 -18.66 32.01 -7.05
CA THR A 287 -18.79 31.53 -5.67
C THR A 287 -18.89 32.69 -4.69
N ILE A 288 -18.13 33.77 -4.89
CA ILE A 288 -18.22 34.99 -4.08
C ILE A 288 -19.58 35.67 -4.28
N VAL A 289 -19.98 35.89 -5.53
CA VAL A 289 -21.27 36.54 -5.84
C VAL A 289 -22.43 35.75 -5.25
N PHE A 290 -22.40 34.43 -5.39
CA PHE A 290 -23.39 33.53 -4.83
C PHE A 290 -23.43 33.62 -3.29
N ALA A 291 -22.28 33.46 -2.62
CA ALA A 291 -22.22 33.49 -1.16
C ALA A 291 -22.70 34.83 -0.59
N VAL A 292 -22.26 35.95 -1.17
CA VAL A 292 -22.69 37.30 -0.74
C VAL A 292 -24.19 37.48 -0.98
N SER A 293 -24.69 37.10 -2.15
CA SER A 293 -26.12 37.19 -2.46
C SER A 293 -26.95 36.36 -1.49
N SER A 294 -26.54 35.11 -1.21
CA SER A 294 -27.22 34.23 -0.25
C SER A 294 -27.27 34.82 1.15
N VAL A 295 -26.17 35.40 1.64
CA VAL A 295 -26.14 36.06 2.94
C VAL A 295 -27.08 37.26 2.94
N LEU A 296 -26.97 38.16 1.95
CA LEU A 296 -27.82 39.35 1.87
C LEU A 296 -29.30 38.99 1.83
N THR A 297 -29.71 38.03 1.00
CA THR A 297 -31.11 37.61 0.94
C THR A 297 -31.59 36.93 2.22
N SER A 298 -30.70 36.24 2.95
CA SER A 298 -31.05 35.59 4.22
C SER A 298 -31.27 36.57 5.37
N PHE A 299 -30.68 37.77 5.29
CA PHE A 299 -30.82 38.83 6.30
C PHE A 299 -31.70 40.00 5.84
N ALA A 300 -32.14 40.02 4.58
CA ALA A 300 -33.00 41.07 4.03
C ALA A 300 -34.47 40.95 4.44
N PHE A 301 -34.87 39.79 4.99
CA PHE A 301 -36.23 39.51 5.46
C PHE A 301 -36.20 38.83 6.83
#